data_AF-V3ZRD1-F1
#
_entry.id   AF-V3ZRD1-F1
#
_cell.length_a   1.000
_cell.length_b   1.000
_cell.length_c   1.000
_cell.angle_alpha   90.00
_cell.angle_beta   90.00
_cell.angle_gamma   90.00
#
_symmetry.space_group_name_H-M   'P 1'
#
loop_
_entity.id
_entity.type
_entity.pdbx_description
1 polymer ?
#
loop_
_entity_poly.entity_id
_entity_poly.type
_entity_poly.pdbx_seq_one_letter_code
_entity_poly.pdbx_strand_id
1 'polypeptide(L)'
;CKSGYHGNKCDTPCPTNCKGGCIQNSGNCNNCKSGYHGNKCDTPCPTNCNGGCIQNNGDCEACNDGYWGIKCEKQCPTNCRLSKCDKNNGYCSECKNYYWGDKCEERCSVNCIDHLSITCYKTSGKCNSGCKDTWYGDTCNNKCSSKCKQSKCYQSQSRPVTCTTGCIDGYKGNYCQDTCLDNCISCNNNQCTSCNTGWYGNQCQTKCNSNCINRCDQATGDCLDGCIDGKTGRQRTLCLKIRAPAPCTPQPKSDMDRMKRHLFANLKIKVSTVLMNKI
;
A
#
# COMPACT_ATOMS: atom_id res chain seq x y z
N CYS A 1 -65.61 45.91 -3.43
CA CYS A 1 -64.64 46.91 -2.93
C CYS A 1 -63.90 47.57 -4.10
N LYS A 2 -63.39 48.81 -3.92
CA LYS A 2 -62.43 49.41 -4.87
C LYS A 2 -61.14 48.58 -4.88
N SER A 3 -60.40 48.60 -5.99
CA SER A 3 -59.11 47.88 -6.09
C SER A 3 -58.16 48.31 -4.97
N GLY A 4 -57.55 47.35 -4.29
CA GLY A 4 -56.68 47.60 -3.13
C GLY A 4 -57.37 47.68 -1.77
N TYR A 5 -58.68 47.40 -1.67
CA TYR A 5 -59.43 47.36 -0.40
C TYR A 5 -60.26 46.07 -0.23
N HIS A 6 -60.54 45.68 1.02
CA HIS A 6 -61.27 44.47 1.39
C HIS A 6 -62.20 44.70 2.62
N GLY A 7 -62.97 43.67 2.97
CA GLY A 7 -63.88 43.62 4.12
C GLY A 7 -65.32 44.00 3.78
N ASN A 8 -66.25 43.72 4.69
CA ASN A 8 -67.70 43.89 4.46
C ASN A 8 -68.11 45.33 4.10
N LYS A 9 -67.36 46.32 4.58
CA LYS A 9 -67.55 47.74 4.26
C LYS A 9 -66.57 48.28 3.22
N CYS A 10 -65.58 47.49 2.80
CA CYS A 10 -64.54 47.88 1.86
C CYS A 10 -63.60 49.02 2.34
N ASP A 11 -63.41 49.15 3.64
CA ASP A 11 -62.62 50.23 4.24
C ASP A 11 -61.19 49.80 4.63
N THR A 12 -60.88 48.50 4.58
CA THR A 12 -59.58 47.98 4.98
C THR A 12 -58.66 47.85 3.77
N PRO A 13 -57.47 48.48 3.74
CA PRO A 13 -56.54 48.35 2.63
C PRO A 13 -55.97 46.92 2.55
N CYS A 14 -55.72 46.45 1.33
CA CYS A 14 -55.03 45.18 1.09
C CYS A 14 -53.60 45.22 1.67
N PRO A 15 -53.06 44.07 2.11
CA PRO A 15 -51.66 43.98 2.54
C PRO A 15 -50.68 44.51 1.47
N THR A 16 -49.68 45.25 1.90
CA THR A 16 -48.76 46.03 1.05
C THR A 16 -47.97 45.16 0.06
N ASN A 17 -47.77 43.88 0.40
CA ASN A 17 -47.00 42.92 -0.38
C ASN A 17 -47.86 41.96 -1.21
N CYS A 18 -49.18 42.17 -1.29
CA CYS A 18 -49.99 41.47 -2.27
C CYS A 18 -49.62 41.93 -3.69
N LYS A 19 -49.26 41.00 -4.57
CA LYS A 19 -49.06 41.27 -6.00
C LYS A 19 -50.42 41.30 -6.69
N GLY A 20 -50.84 42.48 -7.13
CA GLY A 20 -52.11 42.65 -7.86
C GLY A 20 -53.37 42.73 -6.99
N GLY A 21 -53.22 42.97 -5.67
CA GLY A 21 -54.34 43.14 -4.73
C GLY A 21 -54.72 41.86 -3.96
N CYS A 22 -55.81 41.94 -3.20
CA CYS A 22 -56.26 40.90 -2.29
C CYS A 22 -57.72 40.51 -2.53
N ILE A 23 -58.09 39.32 -2.05
CA ILE A 23 -59.44 38.77 -2.08
C ILE A 23 -60.35 39.66 -1.22
N GLN A 24 -61.42 40.17 -1.80
CA GLN A 24 -62.26 41.21 -1.17
C GLN A 24 -62.91 40.76 0.15
N ASN A 25 -63.20 39.46 0.31
CA ASN A 25 -63.90 38.95 1.49
C ASN A 25 -62.95 38.60 2.65
N SER A 26 -61.76 38.07 2.35
CA SER A 26 -60.81 37.59 3.36
C SER A 26 -59.63 38.51 3.60
N GLY A 27 -59.32 39.40 2.65
CA GLY A 27 -58.09 40.19 2.65
C GLY A 27 -56.82 39.40 2.30
N ASN A 28 -56.96 38.12 1.93
CA ASN A 28 -55.81 37.29 1.55
C ASN A 28 -55.29 37.67 0.16
N CYS A 29 -53.98 37.63 -0.03
CA CYS A 29 -53.35 37.89 -1.31
C CYS A 29 -53.51 36.69 -2.26
N ASN A 30 -53.78 36.95 -3.54
CA ASN A 30 -53.75 35.90 -4.58
C ASN A 30 -52.31 35.44 -4.86
N ASN A 31 -51.36 36.37 -4.84
CA ASN A 31 -49.93 36.14 -5.00
C ASN A 31 -49.15 37.14 -4.13
N CYS A 32 -47.97 36.76 -3.66
CA CYS A 32 -47.06 37.68 -2.99
C CYS A 32 -46.10 38.37 -3.96
N LYS A 33 -45.64 39.58 -3.60
CA LYS A 33 -44.43 40.16 -4.17
C LYS A 33 -43.23 39.26 -3.84
N SER A 34 -42.22 39.24 -4.72
CA SER A 34 -40.99 38.48 -4.50
C SER A 34 -40.37 38.80 -3.14
N GLY A 35 -39.94 37.77 -2.41
CA GLY A 35 -39.36 37.91 -1.08
C GLY A 35 -40.36 37.89 0.08
N TYR A 36 -41.65 37.65 -0.17
CA TYR A 36 -42.68 37.52 0.87
C TYR A 36 -43.56 36.28 0.65
N HIS A 37 -44.09 35.74 1.75
CA HIS A 37 -45.00 34.59 1.77
C HIS A 37 -46.07 34.73 2.85
N GLY A 38 -46.97 33.75 2.91
CA GLY A 38 -48.13 33.72 3.79
C GLY A 38 -49.39 34.23 3.09
N ASN A 39 -50.55 33.95 3.68
CA ASN A 39 -51.85 34.34 3.11
C ASN A 39 -52.01 35.86 2.95
N LYS A 40 -51.27 36.66 3.74
CA LYS A 40 -51.26 38.13 3.68
C LYS A 40 -49.94 38.71 3.18
N CYS A 41 -48.97 37.88 2.78
CA CYS A 41 -47.65 38.32 2.32
C CYS A 41 -46.90 39.21 3.33
N ASP A 42 -47.13 39.00 4.61
CA ASP A 42 -46.54 39.73 5.73
C ASP A 42 -45.23 39.11 6.21
N THR A 43 -44.96 37.85 5.84
CA THR A 43 -43.76 37.14 6.28
C THR A 43 -42.69 37.19 5.19
N PRO A 44 -41.47 37.69 5.47
CA PRO A 44 -40.39 37.68 4.50
C PRO A 44 -39.89 36.25 4.25
N CYS A 45 -39.43 35.98 3.02
CA CYS A 45 -38.76 34.73 2.70
C CYS A 45 -37.46 34.58 3.51
N PRO A 46 -37.03 33.32 3.79
CA PRO A 46 -35.71 33.06 4.38
C PRO A 46 -34.56 33.74 3.60
N THR A 47 -33.58 34.27 4.33
CA THR A 47 -32.50 35.15 3.80
C THR A 47 -31.72 34.54 2.64
N ASN A 48 -31.53 33.22 2.64
CA ASN A 48 -30.70 32.52 1.65
C ASN A 48 -31.51 31.85 0.53
N CYS A 49 -32.80 32.17 0.39
CA CYS A 49 -33.55 31.72 -0.77
C CYS A 49 -33.06 32.44 -2.04
N ASN A 50 -32.71 31.67 -3.06
CA ASN A 50 -32.46 32.18 -4.40
C ASN A 50 -33.76 32.09 -5.21
N GLY A 51 -34.23 33.21 -5.75
CA GLY A 51 -35.47 33.27 -6.54
C GLY A 51 -36.78 33.40 -5.74
N GLY A 52 -36.72 33.41 -4.40
CA GLY A 52 -37.88 33.57 -3.52
C GLY A 52 -38.31 32.27 -2.83
N CYS A 53 -39.53 32.28 -2.28
CA CYS A 53 -40.08 31.17 -1.50
C CYS A 53 -41.56 30.94 -1.81
N ILE A 54 -41.99 29.70 -1.59
CA ILE A 54 -43.35 29.24 -1.84
C ILE A 54 -44.31 29.96 -0.90
N GLN A 55 -45.35 30.58 -1.46
CA GLN A 55 -46.31 31.42 -0.71
C GLN A 55 -46.93 30.69 0.49
N ASN A 56 -47.24 29.41 0.36
CA ASN A 56 -48.04 28.69 1.35
C ASN A 56 -47.25 28.27 2.59
N ASN A 57 -45.97 27.93 2.45
CA ASN A 57 -45.17 27.37 3.54
C ASN A 57 -43.83 28.09 3.78
N GLY A 58 -43.44 29.00 2.89
CA GLY A 58 -42.19 29.76 2.99
C GLY A 58 -40.95 28.97 2.63
N ASP A 59 -41.09 27.79 2.02
CA ASP A 59 -39.95 26.99 1.58
C ASP A 59 -39.27 27.66 0.39
N CYS A 60 -37.95 27.71 0.39
CA CYS A 60 -37.23 28.31 -0.71
C CYS A 60 -37.42 27.49 -1.99
N GLU A 61 -37.45 28.12 -3.16
CA GLU A 61 -37.43 27.38 -4.44
C GLU A 61 -36.03 26.81 -4.70
N ALA A 62 -35.00 27.65 -4.56
CA ALA A 62 -33.60 27.28 -4.57
C ALA A 62 -32.84 27.99 -3.44
N CYS A 63 -31.63 27.53 -3.13
CA CYS A 63 -30.73 28.22 -2.20
C CYS A 63 -29.67 29.02 -2.93
N ASN A 64 -29.21 30.10 -2.29
CA ASN A 64 -27.96 30.74 -2.69
C ASN A 64 -26.79 29.75 -2.52
N ASP A 65 -25.78 29.88 -3.38
CA ASP A 65 -24.55 29.09 -3.27
C ASP A 65 -23.99 29.18 -1.84
N GLY A 66 -23.60 28.04 -1.27
CA GLY A 66 -23.15 27.93 0.12
C GLY A 66 -24.23 27.55 1.12
N TYR A 67 -25.50 27.41 0.72
CA TYR A 67 -26.59 27.04 1.63
C TYR A 67 -27.44 25.87 1.13
N TRP A 68 -28.03 25.14 2.07
CA TRP A 68 -28.97 24.05 1.85
C TRP A 68 -30.00 23.96 2.98
N GLY A 69 -30.94 23.04 2.83
CA GLY A 69 -32.13 22.94 3.66
C GLY A 69 -33.34 23.48 2.92
N ILE A 70 -34.52 23.09 3.38
CA ILE A 70 -35.79 23.50 2.78
C ILE A 70 -35.96 25.04 2.83
N LYS A 71 -35.37 25.69 3.86
CA LYS A 71 -35.37 27.14 4.05
C LYS A 71 -33.97 27.75 3.91
N CYS A 72 -33.02 27.02 3.32
CA CYS A 72 -31.64 27.45 3.11
C CYS A 72 -30.94 27.92 4.40
N GLU A 73 -31.28 27.25 5.51
CA GLU A 73 -30.84 27.60 6.85
C GLU A 73 -29.49 26.98 7.23
N LYS A 74 -29.01 25.99 6.48
CA LYS A 74 -27.75 25.27 6.75
C LYS A 74 -26.69 25.67 5.75
N GLN A 75 -25.44 25.73 6.20
CA GLN A 75 -24.31 25.98 5.31
C GLN A 75 -23.85 24.68 4.64
N CYS A 76 -23.42 24.79 3.38
CA CYS A 76 -22.76 23.69 2.68
C CYS A 76 -21.44 23.33 3.38
N PRO A 77 -21.03 22.05 3.37
CA PRO A 77 -19.73 21.65 3.85
C PRO A 77 -18.58 22.47 3.25
N THR A 78 -17.60 22.83 4.08
CA THR A 78 -16.51 23.76 3.72
C THR A 78 -15.69 23.30 2.52
N ASN A 79 -15.61 21.98 2.29
CA ASN A 79 -14.81 21.38 1.24
C ASN A 79 -15.62 21.00 0.00
N CYS A 80 -16.90 21.38 -0.08
CA CYS A 80 -17.61 21.36 -1.36
C CYS A 80 -16.91 22.31 -2.35
N ARG A 81 -16.74 21.86 -3.59
CA ARG A 81 -16.19 22.71 -4.66
C ARG A 81 -17.16 23.85 -4.95
N LEU A 82 -16.63 25.07 -5.06
CA LEU A 82 -17.42 26.30 -5.28
C LEU A 82 -18.52 26.53 -4.22
N SER A 83 -18.41 25.90 -3.04
CA SER A 83 -19.44 25.93 -1.99
C SER A 83 -20.82 25.42 -2.46
N LYS A 84 -20.87 24.54 -3.47
CA LYS A 84 -22.12 23.98 -3.99
C LYS A 84 -22.46 22.64 -3.35
N CYS A 85 -23.67 22.53 -2.82
CA CYS A 85 -24.22 21.30 -2.29
C CYS A 85 -25.70 21.16 -2.65
N ASP A 86 -26.20 19.93 -2.60
CA ASP A 86 -27.60 19.62 -2.86
C ASP A 86 -28.49 20.23 -1.78
N LYS A 87 -29.58 20.89 -2.21
CA LYS A 87 -30.50 21.60 -1.33
C LYS A 87 -31.15 20.69 -0.28
N ASN A 88 -31.39 19.42 -0.58
CA ASN A 88 -32.20 18.54 0.26
C ASN A 88 -31.35 17.80 1.28
N ASN A 89 -30.15 17.34 0.90
CA ASN A 89 -29.30 16.51 1.77
C ASN A 89 -27.96 17.16 2.14
N GLY A 90 -27.61 18.30 1.52
CA GLY A 90 -26.36 19.01 1.78
C GLY A 90 -25.11 18.31 1.22
N TYR A 91 -25.27 17.31 0.36
CA TYR A 91 -24.15 16.60 -0.25
C TYR A 91 -23.51 17.46 -1.33
N CYS A 92 -22.19 17.52 -1.33
CA CYS A 92 -21.44 18.22 -2.35
C CYS A 92 -21.59 17.49 -3.69
N SER A 93 -21.75 18.22 -4.79
CA SER A 93 -21.64 17.63 -6.13
C SER A 93 -20.21 17.13 -6.37
N GLU A 94 -19.24 17.98 -6.05
CA GLU A 94 -17.80 17.73 -6.14
C GLU A 94 -17.08 18.22 -4.88
N CYS A 95 -15.95 17.58 -4.57
CA CYS A 95 -15.06 18.02 -3.50
C CYS A 95 -13.95 18.92 -4.04
N LYS A 96 -13.44 19.82 -3.19
CA LYS A 96 -12.12 20.41 -3.38
C LYS A 96 -11.07 19.30 -3.47
N ASN A 97 -9.97 19.55 -4.18
CA ASN A 97 -8.88 18.58 -4.26
C ASN A 97 -8.42 18.19 -2.85
N TYR A 98 -7.98 16.94 -2.68
CA TYR A 98 -7.60 16.30 -1.40
C TYR A 98 -8.75 15.92 -0.46
N TYR A 99 -10.01 16.07 -0.86
CA TYR A 99 -11.17 15.67 -0.05
C TYR A 99 -12.09 14.70 -0.80
N TRP A 100 -12.79 13.86 -0.04
CA TRP A 100 -13.76 12.89 -0.55
C TRP A 100 -14.89 12.64 0.45
N GLY A 101 -15.86 11.80 0.05
CA GLY A 101 -17.12 11.57 0.74
C GLY A 101 -18.24 12.50 0.24
N ASP A 102 -19.47 12.16 0.59
CA ASP A 102 -20.66 12.91 0.14
C ASP A 102 -20.66 14.36 0.64
N LYS A 103 -20.06 14.62 1.80
CA LYS A 103 -19.89 15.95 2.39
C LYS A 103 -18.47 16.51 2.27
N CYS A 104 -17.55 15.80 1.62
CA CYS A 104 -16.14 16.22 1.49
C CYS A 104 -15.42 16.43 2.84
N GLU A 105 -15.83 15.72 3.88
CA GLU A 105 -15.24 15.81 5.22
C GLU A 105 -14.02 14.89 5.38
N GLU A 106 -13.91 13.88 4.51
CA GLU A 106 -12.79 12.94 4.52
C GLU A 106 -11.62 13.44 3.69
N ARG A 107 -10.39 13.19 4.15
CA ARG A 107 -9.17 13.57 3.43
C ARG A 107 -8.65 12.40 2.62
N CYS A 108 -8.13 12.70 1.42
CA CYS A 108 -7.32 11.75 0.67
C CYS A 108 -6.09 11.37 1.51
N SER A 109 -5.61 10.14 1.35
CA SER A 109 -4.35 9.74 1.98
C SER A 109 -3.20 10.60 1.51
N VAL A 110 -2.34 10.99 2.44
CA VAL A 110 -1.09 11.72 2.13
C VAL A 110 -0.13 10.90 1.27
N ASN A 111 -0.38 9.60 1.18
CA ASN A 111 0.40 8.65 0.39
C ASN A 111 -0.18 8.43 -1.02
N CYS A 112 -1.27 9.10 -1.39
CA CYS A 112 -1.64 9.20 -2.80
C CYS A 112 -0.55 9.94 -3.58
N ILE A 113 -0.32 9.58 -4.84
CA ILE A 113 0.46 10.41 -5.74
C ILE A 113 -0.36 11.68 -6.03
N ASP A 114 0.25 12.84 -5.76
CA ASP A 114 -0.40 14.13 -5.98
C ASP A 114 -0.69 14.33 -7.47
N HIS A 115 -1.91 14.78 -7.79
CA HIS A 115 -2.35 15.08 -9.15
C HIS A 115 -2.89 16.50 -9.23
N LEU A 116 -2.71 17.15 -10.38
CA LEU A 116 -3.07 18.55 -10.61
C LEU A 116 -4.57 18.83 -10.43
N SER A 117 -5.42 17.84 -10.70
CA SER A 117 -6.88 18.00 -10.68
C SER A 117 -7.59 17.25 -9.54
N ILE A 118 -7.32 15.95 -9.39
CA ILE A 118 -8.03 15.05 -8.49
C ILE A 118 -7.01 14.08 -7.88
N THR A 119 -6.75 14.20 -6.57
CA THR A 119 -5.85 13.30 -5.84
C THR A 119 -6.51 11.96 -5.52
N CYS A 120 -7.77 11.96 -5.10
CA CYS A 120 -8.55 10.73 -4.86
C CYS A 120 -10.01 10.87 -5.29
N TYR A 121 -10.66 9.75 -5.60
CA TYR A 121 -12.04 9.72 -6.07
C TYR A 121 -13.03 10.09 -4.97
N LYS A 122 -13.93 11.03 -5.28
CA LYS A 122 -14.96 11.56 -4.36
C LYS A 122 -15.75 10.49 -3.61
N THR A 123 -16.13 9.39 -4.26
CA THR A 123 -17.03 8.38 -3.67
C THR A 123 -16.32 7.30 -2.84
N SER A 124 -15.02 7.09 -3.03
CA SER A 124 -14.31 5.95 -2.43
C SER A 124 -13.02 6.30 -1.71
N GLY A 125 -12.50 7.53 -1.88
CA GLY A 125 -11.19 7.92 -1.35
C GLY A 125 -10.02 7.23 -2.04
N LYS A 126 -10.28 6.45 -3.09
CA LYS A 126 -9.24 5.75 -3.86
C LYS A 126 -8.36 6.75 -4.60
N CYS A 127 -7.05 6.62 -4.46
CA CYS A 127 -6.09 7.51 -5.10
C CYS A 127 -6.17 7.39 -6.63
N ASN A 128 -6.32 8.52 -7.31
CA ASN A 128 -6.52 8.58 -8.75
C ASN A 128 -5.27 8.16 -9.54
N SER A 129 -4.08 8.56 -9.06
CA SER A 129 -2.79 8.30 -9.69
C SER A 129 -2.01 7.16 -9.03
N GLY A 130 -2.66 6.36 -8.18
CA GLY A 130 -1.99 5.32 -7.38
C GLY A 130 -1.24 5.87 -6.16
N CYS A 131 -0.33 5.05 -5.62
CA CYS A 131 0.34 5.29 -4.34
C CYS A 131 1.77 5.76 -4.51
N LYS A 132 2.23 6.65 -3.61
CA LYS A 132 3.66 6.95 -3.44
C LYS A 132 4.43 5.65 -3.18
N ASP A 133 5.72 5.66 -3.54
CA ASP A 133 6.61 4.52 -3.34
C ASP A 133 6.49 3.96 -1.91
N THR A 134 6.54 2.63 -1.79
CA THR A 134 6.40 1.88 -0.52
C THR A 134 4.99 1.82 0.10
N TRP A 135 3.97 2.38 -0.55
CA TRP A 135 2.56 2.29 -0.11
C TRP A 135 1.70 1.56 -1.14
N TYR A 136 0.61 0.94 -0.68
CA TYR A 136 -0.31 0.17 -1.51
C TYR A 136 -1.77 0.19 -0.99
N GLY A 137 -2.67 -0.33 -1.82
CA GLY A 137 -4.11 -0.38 -1.58
C GLY A 137 -4.82 0.83 -2.19
N ASP A 138 -6.14 0.78 -2.29
CA ASP A 138 -6.92 1.83 -2.97
C ASP A 138 -6.70 3.22 -2.36
N THR A 139 -6.63 3.28 -1.03
CA THR A 139 -6.43 4.54 -0.30
C THR A 139 -4.98 4.75 0.13
N CYS A 140 -4.02 3.91 -0.31
CA CYS A 140 -2.60 4.03 0.03
C CYS A 140 -2.29 4.12 1.53
N ASN A 141 -3.13 3.51 2.37
CA ASN A 141 -2.93 3.48 3.83
C ASN A 141 -2.10 2.28 4.30
N ASN A 142 -1.76 1.36 3.39
CA ASN A 142 -0.97 0.19 3.73
C ASN A 142 0.47 0.38 3.29
N LYS A 143 1.40 0.09 4.20
CA LYS A 143 2.84 0.18 3.94
C LYS A 143 3.36 -1.17 3.45
N CYS A 144 4.16 -1.17 2.39
CA CYS A 144 4.90 -2.35 1.95
C CYS A 144 5.78 -2.87 3.09
N SER A 145 5.96 -4.18 3.15
CA SER A 145 6.86 -4.80 4.12
C SER A 145 8.28 -4.26 3.98
N SER A 146 8.92 -3.92 5.10
CA SER A 146 10.34 -3.55 5.14
C SER A 146 11.26 -4.71 4.74
N LYS A 147 10.73 -5.93 4.70
CA LYS A 147 11.40 -7.15 4.24
C LYS A 147 11.28 -7.36 2.73
N CYS A 148 10.50 -6.54 2.03
CA CYS A 148 10.62 -6.44 0.58
C CYS A 148 11.96 -5.82 0.21
N LYS A 149 12.62 -6.32 -0.84
CA LYS A 149 13.78 -5.63 -1.42
C LYS A 149 13.37 -4.22 -1.84
N GLN A 150 14.16 -3.22 -1.44
CA GLN A 150 13.88 -1.79 -1.65
C GLN A 150 12.55 -1.30 -1.02
N SER A 151 11.90 -2.08 -0.15
CA SER A 151 10.58 -1.79 0.40
C SER A 151 9.48 -1.56 -0.66
N LYS A 152 9.63 -2.12 -1.87
CA LYS A 152 8.66 -1.95 -2.97
C LYS A 152 7.74 -3.17 -3.11
N CYS A 153 6.45 -2.91 -3.28
CA CYS A 153 5.43 -3.93 -3.51
C CYS A 153 4.43 -3.48 -4.58
N TYR A 154 3.77 -4.43 -5.25
CA TYR A 154 2.77 -4.13 -6.25
C TYR A 154 1.60 -3.35 -5.62
N GLN A 155 1.26 -2.22 -6.23
CA GLN A 155 0.28 -1.29 -5.66
C GLN A 155 -1.16 -1.54 -6.14
N SER A 156 -1.37 -2.43 -7.14
CA SER A 156 -2.67 -2.68 -7.75
C SER A 156 -3.42 -3.85 -7.11
N GLN A 157 -4.75 -3.74 -7.05
CA GLN A 157 -5.66 -4.77 -6.52
C GLN A 157 -5.90 -5.97 -7.44
N SER A 158 -5.54 -5.90 -8.73
CA SER A 158 -5.77 -7.02 -9.66
C SER A 158 -4.85 -8.22 -9.39
N ARG A 159 -3.93 -8.08 -8.43
CA ARG A 159 -3.03 -9.14 -7.97
C ARG A 159 -2.91 -9.06 -6.44
N PRO A 160 -2.70 -10.18 -5.74
CA PRO A 160 -2.26 -10.14 -4.36
C PRO A 160 -1.02 -9.25 -4.26
N VAL A 161 -1.00 -8.37 -3.26
CA VAL A 161 0.10 -7.44 -3.04
C VAL A 161 1.36 -8.25 -2.71
N THR A 162 2.31 -8.26 -3.63
CA THR A 162 3.59 -8.96 -3.50
C THR A 162 4.76 -8.00 -3.65
N CYS A 163 5.90 -8.29 -3.02
CA CYS A 163 7.12 -7.50 -3.23
C CYS A 163 7.55 -7.56 -4.70
N THR A 164 7.85 -6.42 -5.31
CA THR A 164 8.11 -6.32 -6.77
C THR A 164 9.38 -7.04 -7.20
N THR A 165 10.38 -7.10 -6.32
CA THR A 165 11.71 -7.70 -6.57
C THR A 165 12.02 -8.83 -5.59
N GLY A 166 11.00 -9.35 -4.90
CA GLY A 166 11.12 -10.39 -3.88
C GLY A 166 11.55 -9.89 -2.50
N CYS A 167 11.84 -10.84 -1.61
CA CYS A 167 12.21 -10.61 -0.22
C CYS A 167 13.72 -10.40 -0.02
N ILE A 168 14.09 -9.71 1.05
CA ILE A 168 15.46 -9.79 1.58
C ILE A 168 15.76 -11.21 2.07
N ASP A 169 17.04 -11.56 2.14
CA ASP A 169 17.49 -12.89 2.54
C ASP A 169 16.94 -13.29 3.92
N GLY A 170 16.56 -14.55 4.04
CA GLY A 170 15.92 -15.13 5.22
C GLY A 170 14.40 -14.97 5.29
N TYR A 171 13.78 -14.23 4.38
CA TYR A 171 12.32 -14.00 4.36
C TYR A 171 11.67 -14.54 3.09
N LYS A 172 10.39 -14.94 3.19
CA LYS A 172 9.60 -15.51 2.09
C LYS A 172 8.11 -15.15 2.20
N GLY A 173 7.36 -15.57 1.18
CA GLY A 173 5.93 -15.32 1.08
C GLY A 173 5.64 -13.97 0.43
N ASN A 174 4.34 -13.71 0.17
CA ASN A 174 3.89 -12.54 -0.59
C ASN A 174 4.29 -11.21 0.07
N TYR A 175 4.26 -11.18 1.40
CA TYR A 175 4.59 -10.00 2.21
C TYR A 175 5.97 -10.08 2.89
N CYS A 176 6.77 -11.11 2.59
CA CYS A 176 8.04 -11.35 3.28
C CYS A 176 7.90 -11.35 4.81
N GLN A 177 6.79 -11.89 5.31
CA GLN A 177 6.49 -12.00 6.73
C GLN A 177 6.93 -13.34 7.31
N ASP A 178 7.03 -14.35 6.46
CA ASP A 178 7.51 -15.67 6.86
C ASP A 178 9.02 -15.72 6.75
N THR A 179 9.66 -16.53 7.60
CA THR A 179 11.08 -16.80 7.51
C THR A 179 11.38 -18.07 6.73
N CYS A 180 12.55 -18.10 6.11
CA CYS A 180 13.14 -19.36 5.65
C CYS A 180 13.47 -20.25 6.86
N LEU A 181 13.75 -21.53 6.60
CA LEU A 181 14.17 -22.47 7.64
C LEU A 181 15.54 -22.08 8.20
N ASP A 182 15.91 -22.65 9.35
CA ASP A 182 17.21 -22.41 9.95
C ASP A 182 18.34 -22.73 8.97
N ASN A 183 19.39 -21.91 9.00
CA ASN A 183 20.56 -22.00 8.12
C ASN A 183 20.26 -21.80 6.62
N CYS A 184 19.07 -21.32 6.26
CA CYS A 184 18.65 -21.07 4.89
C CYS A 184 18.72 -19.57 4.57
N ILE A 185 19.62 -19.17 3.65
CA ILE A 185 19.80 -17.76 3.25
C ILE A 185 18.65 -17.30 2.37
N SER A 186 18.22 -18.12 1.42
CA SER A 186 17.10 -17.80 0.51
C SER A 186 16.29 -19.05 0.24
N CYS A 187 14.98 -18.88 0.05
CA CYS A 187 14.09 -20.02 -0.13
C CYS A 187 12.88 -19.69 -1.01
N ASN A 188 12.32 -20.73 -1.64
CA ASN A 188 11.04 -20.69 -2.36
C ASN A 188 10.14 -21.81 -1.83
N ASN A 189 8.93 -21.49 -1.35
CA ASN A 189 7.93 -22.46 -0.86
C ASN A 189 8.52 -23.60 0.01
N ASN A 190 9.39 -23.22 0.98
CA ASN A 190 10.11 -24.14 1.89
C ASN A 190 11.20 -25.00 1.24
N GLN A 191 11.80 -24.58 0.14
CA GLN A 191 13.03 -25.18 -0.38
C GLN A 191 14.14 -24.14 -0.38
N CYS A 192 15.28 -24.49 0.20
CA CYS A 192 16.42 -23.59 0.29
C CYS A 192 17.14 -23.50 -1.05
N THR A 193 17.21 -22.28 -1.59
CA THR A 193 18.00 -21.96 -2.78
C THR A 193 19.46 -21.66 -2.43
N SER A 194 19.75 -21.27 -1.19
CA SER A 194 21.12 -21.12 -0.67
C SER A 194 21.18 -21.39 0.83
N CYS A 195 22.27 -22.00 1.30
CA CYS A 195 22.52 -22.31 2.70
C CYS A 195 23.62 -21.44 3.30
N ASN A 196 23.53 -21.19 4.61
CA ASN A 196 24.63 -20.62 5.39
C ASN A 196 25.89 -21.46 5.22
N THR A 197 27.05 -20.79 5.23
CA THR A 197 28.35 -21.46 5.16
C THR A 197 28.44 -22.56 6.22
N GLY A 198 28.84 -23.75 5.79
CA GLY A 198 28.92 -24.91 6.68
C GLY A 198 27.62 -25.72 6.78
N TRP A 199 26.60 -25.46 5.97
CA TRP A 199 25.37 -26.25 5.87
C TRP A 199 25.04 -26.61 4.42
N TYR A 200 24.43 -27.77 4.21
CA TYR A 200 23.99 -28.26 2.92
C TYR A 200 22.70 -29.09 3.03
N GLY A 201 22.14 -29.45 1.87
CA GLY A 201 20.86 -30.12 1.73
C GLY A 201 19.77 -29.15 1.25
N ASN A 202 18.68 -29.72 0.73
CA ASN A 202 17.53 -28.97 0.23
C ASN A 202 16.81 -28.12 1.30
N GLN A 203 17.06 -28.38 2.58
CA GLN A 203 16.55 -27.64 3.72
C GLN A 203 17.65 -27.07 4.61
N CYS A 204 18.91 -27.06 4.15
CA CYS A 204 20.09 -26.65 4.94
C CYS A 204 20.18 -27.33 6.32
N GLN A 205 19.69 -28.56 6.41
CA GLN A 205 19.53 -29.32 7.65
C GLN A 205 20.80 -30.07 8.06
N THR A 206 21.75 -30.24 7.13
CA THR A 206 22.95 -31.03 7.37
C THR A 206 24.17 -30.13 7.45
N LYS A 207 24.91 -30.22 8.56
CA LYS A 207 26.18 -29.50 8.70
C LYS A 207 27.22 -30.13 7.77
N CYS A 208 27.98 -29.30 7.05
CA CYS A 208 29.15 -29.73 6.28
C CYS A 208 30.09 -30.52 7.19
N ASN A 209 30.80 -31.47 6.58
CA ASN A 209 31.84 -32.22 7.27
C ASN A 209 32.89 -31.25 7.85
N SER A 210 33.24 -31.41 9.14
CA SER A 210 34.21 -30.55 9.82
C SER A 210 35.62 -30.61 9.21
N ASN A 211 35.87 -31.56 8.31
CA ASN A 211 37.12 -31.68 7.57
C ASN A 211 37.14 -30.85 6.27
N CYS A 212 36.08 -30.12 5.91
CA CYS A 212 36.14 -29.13 4.84
C CYS A 212 36.91 -27.89 5.28
N ILE A 213 37.71 -27.28 4.39
CA ILE A 213 38.47 -26.06 4.72
C ILE A 213 37.55 -24.87 4.99
N ASN A 214 36.54 -24.61 4.14
CA ASN A 214 35.61 -23.49 4.33
C ASN A 214 34.14 -23.88 4.09
N ARG A 215 33.83 -24.36 2.87
CA ARG A 215 32.45 -24.60 2.42
C ARG A 215 32.33 -25.92 1.67
N CYS A 216 31.10 -26.44 1.66
CA CYS A 216 30.75 -27.62 0.92
C CYS A 216 29.64 -27.32 -0.12
N ASP A 217 29.51 -28.19 -1.12
CA ASP A 217 28.48 -28.12 -2.14
C ASP A 217 27.09 -28.25 -1.50
N GLN A 218 26.16 -27.41 -1.95
CA GLN A 218 24.85 -27.31 -1.34
C GLN A 218 23.97 -28.55 -1.57
N ALA A 219 24.13 -29.24 -2.69
CA ALA A 219 23.33 -30.42 -3.01
C ALA A 219 23.99 -31.69 -2.48
N THR A 220 25.31 -31.82 -2.62
CA THR A 220 26.03 -33.07 -2.33
C THR A 220 26.76 -33.08 -1.00
N GLY A 221 27.09 -31.92 -0.42
CA GLY A 221 27.84 -31.81 0.83
C GLY A 221 29.35 -31.94 0.68
N ASP A 222 29.85 -31.86 -0.55
CA ASP A 222 31.25 -32.09 -0.90
C ASP A 222 32.11 -30.84 -0.75
N CYS A 223 33.32 -30.95 -0.23
CA CYS A 223 34.13 -29.76 0.04
C CYS A 223 34.61 -29.09 -1.27
N LEU A 224 34.15 -27.85 -1.51
CA LEU A 224 34.49 -27.10 -2.73
C LEU A 224 35.90 -26.52 -2.68
N ASP A 225 36.38 -26.20 -1.48
CA ASP A 225 37.69 -25.59 -1.25
C ASP A 225 38.75 -26.61 -0.80
N GLY A 226 38.43 -27.91 -0.87
CA GLY A 226 39.30 -29.01 -0.42
C GLY A 226 39.12 -29.42 1.05
N CYS A 227 39.85 -30.47 1.44
CA CYS A 227 39.86 -31.00 2.80
C CYS A 227 41.03 -30.43 3.61
N ILE A 228 40.86 -30.29 4.93
CA ILE A 228 41.93 -29.91 5.87
C ILE A 228 43.08 -30.94 5.79
N ASP A 229 44.32 -30.47 5.95
CA ASP A 229 45.55 -31.28 5.86
C ASP A 229 45.44 -32.62 6.63
N GLY A 230 45.76 -33.71 5.94
CA GLY A 230 45.68 -35.08 6.48
C GLY A 230 44.34 -35.79 6.30
N LYS A 231 43.37 -35.19 5.58
CA LYS A 231 42.09 -35.81 5.21
C LYS A 231 41.93 -35.85 3.68
N THR A 232 41.28 -36.90 3.16
CA THR A 232 41.08 -37.07 1.71
C THR A 232 39.62 -37.25 1.35
N GLY A 233 39.18 -36.65 0.24
CA GLY A 233 37.90 -36.94 -0.41
C GLY A 233 37.92 -38.30 -1.11
N ARG A 234 36.76 -38.78 -1.56
CA ARG A 234 36.57 -40.13 -2.13
C ARG A 234 37.02 -40.23 -3.59
N GLN A 235 38.29 -39.98 -3.85
CA GLN A 235 39.09 -40.67 -4.86
C GLN A 235 40.55 -40.48 -4.42
N ARG A 236 41.33 -41.58 -4.37
CA ARG A 236 42.72 -41.62 -3.90
C ARG A 236 43.67 -40.88 -4.86
N THR A 237 43.36 -39.63 -5.20
CA THR A 237 44.15 -38.83 -6.11
C THR A 237 44.53 -37.56 -5.37
N LEU A 238 45.83 -37.30 -5.33
CA LEU A 238 46.43 -35.97 -5.24
C LEU A 238 45.45 -34.92 -5.77
N CYS A 239 45.27 -33.80 -5.07
CA CYS A 239 44.62 -32.59 -5.60
C CYS A 239 45.43 -32.00 -6.78
N LEU A 240 45.63 -32.78 -7.83
CA LEU A 240 45.95 -32.31 -9.17
C LEU A 240 44.61 -32.03 -9.81
N LYS A 241 44.29 -30.73 -9.85
CA LYS A 241 43.43 -30.06 -10.83
C LYS A 241 42.43 -30.97 -11.56
N ILE A 242 41.14 -30.73 -11.28
CA ILE A 242 39.95 -31.02 -12.11
C ILE A 242 39.12 -32.25 -11.66
N ARG A 243 37.95 -31.92 -11.08
CA ARG A 243 36.68 -32.69 -10.98
C ARG A 243 36.65 -34.01 -10.20
N ALA A 244 36.28 -33.92 -8.92
CA ALA A 244 35.08 -34.60 -8.40
C ALA A 244 34.77 -34.09 -6.97
N PRO A 245 33.55 -33.62 -6.70
CA PRO A 245 33.11 -33.33 -5.33
C PRO A 245 32.88 -34.68 -4.60
N ALA A 246 33.45 -34.86 -3.39
CA ALA A 246 33.26 -36.05 -2.54
C ALA A 246 33.37 -35.74 -1.02
N PRO A 247 32.72 -36.52 -0.13
CA PRO A 247 32.79 -36.29 1.32
C PRO A 247 34.16 -36.70 1.90
N CYS A 248 34.79 -35.83 2.70
CA CYS A 248 36.09 -36.11 3.33
C CYS A 248 35.97 -37.21 4.40
N THR A 249 36.73 -38.30 4.27
CA THR A 249 36.77 -39.38 5.26
C THR A 249 38.12 -39.43 5.98
N PRO A 250 38.18 -39.92 7.24
CA PRO A 250 39.45 -40.19 7.90
C PRO A 250 40.32 -41.13 7.07
N GLN A 251 41.59 -40.76 6.85
CA GLN A 251 42.57 -41.65 6.24
C GLN A 251 42.76 -42.91 7.12
N PRO A 252 42.71 -44.13 6.56
CA PRO A 252 43.05 -45.34 7.31
C PRO A 252 44.50 -45.27 7.80
N LYS A 253 44.77 -45.59 9.07
CA LYS A 253 46.12 -45.56 9.67
C LYS A 253 47.16 -46.35 8.86
N SER A 254 46.74 -47.38 8.12
CA SER A 254 47.59 -48.21 7.27
C SER A 254 48.22 -47.47 6.07
N ASP A 255 47.59 -46.39 5.58
CA ASP A 255 48.09 -45.63 4.42
C ASP A 255 49.14 -44.57 4.85
N MET A 256 49.08 -44.05 6.08
CA MET A 256 50.10 -43.14 6.62
C MET A 256 51.46 -43.85 6.82
N ASP A 257 51.45 -45.12 7.26
CA ASP A 257 52.67 -45.93 7.38
C ASP A 257 53.24 -46.34 6.02
N ARG A 258 52.40 -46.42 4.97
CA ARG A 258 52.85 -46.67 3.60
C ARG A 258 53.51 -45.44 2.97
N MET A 259 52.98 -44.23 3.24
CA MET A 259 53.61 -42.97 2.82
C MET A 259 54.93 -42.69 3.56
N LYS A 260 55.00 -42.94 4.87
CA LYS A 260 56.27 -42.84 5.62
C LYS A 260 57.34 -43.78 5.05
N ARG A 261 56.99 -45.03 4.70
CA ARG A 261 57.91 -45.98 4.06
C ARG A 261 58.43 -45.48 2.69
N HIS A 262 57.61 -44.82 1.88
CA HIS A 262 58.07 -44.24 0.60
C HIS A 262 58.95 -42.98 0.78
N LEU A 263 58.70 -42.13 1.78
CA LEU A 263 59.61 -41.02 2.11
C LEU A 263 60.96 -41.50 2.64
N PHE A 264 60.98 -42.54 3.50
CA PHE A 264 62.23 -43.13 3.99
C PHE A 264 63.00 -43.90 2.90
N ALA A 265 62.31 -44.52 1.94
CA ALA A 265 62.95 -45.16 0.78
C ALA A 265 63.66 -44.13 -0.12
N ASN A 266 63.04 -42.96 -0.35
CA ASN A 266 63.64 -41.88 -1.14
C ASN A 266 64.78 -41.13 -0.41
N LEU A 267 64.79 -41.13 0.94
CA LEU A 267 65.93 -40.62 1.70
C LEU A 267 67.14 -41.57 1.62
N LYS A 268 66.93 -42.90 1.65
CA LYS A 268 68.03 -43.87 1.53
C LYS A 268 68.70 -43.85 0.14
N ILE A 269 67.93 -43.65 -0.94
CA ILE A 269 68.49 -43.58 -2.30
C ILE A 269 69.37 -42.33 -2.49
N LYS A 270 68.99 -41.19 -1.90
CA LYS A 270 69.78 -39.94 -1.98
C LYS A 270 71.09 -39.97 -1.16
N VAL A 271 71.16 -40.73 -0.06
CA VAL A 271 72.40 -40.82 0.75
C VAL A 271 73.45 -41.70 0.05
N SER A 272 73.03 -42.76 -0.66
CA SER A 272 73.98 -43.62 -1.40
C SER A 272 74.60 -42.94 -2.63
N THR A 273 73.93 -41.97 -3.25
CA THR A 273 74.47 -41.25 -4.44
C THR A 273 75.47 -40.15 -4.08
N VAL A 274 75.49 -39.69 -2.83
CA VAL A 274 76.44 -38.64 -2.37
C VAL A 274 77.77 -39.23 -1.89
N LEU A 275 77.81 -40.50 -1.46
CA LEU A 275 79.06 -41.15 -0.98
C LEU A 275 79.95 -41.74 -2.10
N MET A 276 79.48 -41.89 -3.34
CA MET A 276 80.28 -42.44 -4.45
C MET A 276 80.98 -41.39 -5.33
N ASN A 277 80.85 -40.09 -5.04
CA ASN A 277 81.52 -39.00 -5.78
C ASN A 277 82.63 -38.29 -4.96
N LYS A 278 83.18 -38.96 -3.94
CA LYS A 278 84.38 -38.52 -3.21
C LYS A 278 85.31 -39.70 -2.92
N ILE A 279 85.89 -40.29 -3.98
CA ILE A 279 87.19 -40.98 -3.95
C ILE A 279 87.87 -40.66 -5.29
#